data_AF-A0A7V0ITE6-F1
#
_entry.id   AF-A0A7V0ITE6-F1
#
_cell.length_a   1.000
_cell.length_b   1.000
_cell.length_c   1.000
_cell.angle_alpha   90.00
_cell.angle_beta   90.00
_cell.angle_gamma   90.00
#
_symmetry.space_group_name_H-M   'P 1'
#
loop_
_entity.id
_entity.type
_entity.pdbx_description
1 polymer ?
#
loop_
_entity_poly.entity_id
_entity_poly.type
_entity_poly.pdbx_seq_one_letter_code
_entity_poly.pdbx_strand_id
1 'polypeptide(L)'
;MRETRQQEIERWFIRRGIPHFIEGYSASTDIFTRAAPLLTFVFLFEVLAALNFETAWANTLAVVGAFVLVLGVWAQVNRWRGR
;
A
#
# COMPACT_ATOMS: atom_id res chain seq x y z
N MET A 1 2.01 34.77 -4.03
CA MET A 1 2.82 34.95 -2.81
C MET A 1 2.39 34.08 -1.63
N ARG A 2 1.09 33.93 -1.30
CA ARG A 2 0.65 33.09 -0.17
C ARG A 2 0.89 31.59 -0.38
N GLU A 3 0.58 31.06 -1.56
CA GLU A 3 0.81 29.64 -1.91
C GLU A 3 2.28 29.23 -1.83
N THR A 4 3.19 30.11 -2.27
CA THR A 4 4.63 29.86 -2.27
C THR A 4 5.17 29.70 -0.85
N ARG A 5 4.69 30.53 0.09
CA ARG A 5 5.03 30.44 1.51
C ARG A 5 4.46 29.17 2.15
N GLN A 6 3.23 28.79 1.81
CA GLN A 6 2.62 27.56 2.32
C GLN A 6 3.43 26.32 1.89
N GLN A 7 3.80 26.22 0.61
CA GLN A 7 4.61 25.11 0.10
C GLN A 7 6.02 25.05 0.72
N GLU A 8 6.60 26.19 1.09
CA GLU A 8 7.87 26.23 1.82
C GLU A 8 7.71 25.68 3.25
N ILE A 9 6.63 26.04 3.93
CA ILE A 9 6.31 25.54 5.28
C ILE A 9 6.02 24.03 5.26
N GLU A 10 5.24 23.54 4.29
CA GLU A 10 4.97 22.10 4.15
C GLU A 10 6.27 21.32 3.88
N ARG A 11 7.14 21.82 3.00
CA ARG A 11 8.48 21.23 2.78
C ARG A 11 9.33 21.24 4.04
N TRP A 12 9.22 22.28 4.88
CA TRP A 12 9.90 22.34 6.17
C TRP A 12 9.41 21.22 7.11
N PHE A 13 8.10 20.99 7.19
CA PHE A 13 7.52 19.90 7.98
C PHE A 13 7.95 18.51 7.47
N ILE A 14 7.95 18.28 6.16
CA ILE A 14 8.41 17.01 5.54
C ILE A 14 9.87 16.74 5.92
N ARG A 15 10.75 17.74 5.79
CA ARG A 15 12.18 17.61 6.09
C ARG A 15 12.47 17.31 7.57
N ARG A 16 11.55 17.66 8.47
CA ARG A 16 11.64 17.38 9.91
C ARG A 16 10.85 16.14 10.34
N GLY A 17 10.29 15.40 9.39
CA GLY A 17 9.58 14.15 9.68
C GLY A 17 8.23 14.34 10.36
N ILE A 18 7.62 15.52 10.26
CA ILE A 18 6.33 15.85 10.88
C ILE A 18 5.27 16.23 9.84
N PRO A 19 5.00 15.38 8.82
CA PRO A 19 4.06 15.70 7.75
C PRO A 19 2.58 15.72 8.20
N HIS A 20 2.30 15.36 9.45
CA HIS A 20 0.93 15.24 9.98
C HIS A 20 0.26 16.61 10.17
N PHE A 21 1.03 17.69 10.10
CA PHE A 21 0.54 19.07 10.15
C PHE A 21 0.26 19.65 8.75
N ILE A 22 0.38 18.86 7.69
CA ILE A 22 0.08 19.26 6.32
C ILE A 22 -1.39 18.94 6.04
N GLU A 23 -2.14 19.96 5.63
CA GLU A 23 -3.54 19.80 5.27
C GLU A 23 -3.69 18.82 4.09
N GLY A 24 -4.58 17.84 4.23
CA GLY A 24 -4.81 16.81 3.21
C GLY A 24 -3.78 15.67 3.18
N TYR A 25 -2.72 15.71 3.99
CA TYR A 25 -1.79 14.59 4.11
C TYR A 25 -2.47 13.40 4.78
N SER A 26 -2.56 12.28 4.09
CA SER A 26 -3.24 11.09 4.59
C SER A 26 -2.40 9.85 4.36
N ALA A 27 -2.39 8.95 5.35
CA ALA A 27 -1.71 7.67 5.23
C ALA A 27 -2.21 6.85 4.03
N SER A 28 -3.52 6.90 3.73
CA SER A 28 -4.12 6.11 2.65
C SER A 28 -3.72 6.57 1.25
N THR A 29 -3.49 7.87 1.05
CA THR A 29 -3.17 8.45 -0.25
C THR A 29 -1.68 8.69 -0.44
N ASP A 30 -0.96 9.10 0.61
CA ASP A 30 0.43 9.55 0.50
C ASP A 30 1.44 8.50 0.94
N ILE A 31 1.12 7.75 2.01
CA ILE A 31 2.04 6.74 2.57
C ILE A 31 1.85 5.41 1.86
N PHE A 32 0.64 4.84 1.90
CA PHE A 32 0.39 3.51 1.35
C PHE A 32 0.53 3.46 -0.17
N THR A 33 0.21 4.52 -0.89
CA THR A 33 0.46 4.59 -2.34
C THR A 33 1.96 4.52 -2.67
N ARG A 34 2.81 5.16 -1.84
CA ARG A 34 4.28 5.08 -2.00
C ARG A 34 4.86 3.76 -1.53
N ALA A 35 4.28 3.15 -0.49
CA ALA A 35 4.69 1.84 0.01
C ALA A 35 4.19 0.68 -0.85
N ALA A 36 3.12 0.87 -1.63
CA ALA A 36 2.47 -0.18 -2.41
C ALA A 36 3.41 -0.98 -3.31
N PRO A 37 4.39 -0.39 -4.04
CA PRO A 37 5.34 -1.17 -4.82
C PRO A 37 6.16 -2.13 -3.95
N LEU A 38 6.71 -1.64 -2.83
CA LEU A 38 7.50 -2.47 -1.91
C LEU A 38 6.64 -3.58 -1.27
N LEU A 39 5.45 -3.23 -0.80
CA LEU A 39 4.52 -4.21 -0.22
C LEU A 39 4.09 -5.26 -1.24
N THR A 40 3.90 -4.87 -2.51
CA THR A 40 3.65 -5.82 -3.60
C THR A 40 4.82 -6.78 -3.78
N PHE A 41 6.06 -6.29 -3.77
CA PHE A 41 7.23 -7.16 -3.84
C PHE A 41 7.29 -8.13 -2.67
N VAL A 42 7.16 -7.65 -1.44
CA VAL A 42 7.17 -8.48 -0.23
C VAL A 42 6.09 -9.56 -0.31
N PHE A 43 4.87 -9.19 -0.69
CA PHE A 43 3.77 -10.13 -0.87
C PHE A 43 4.10 -11.21 -1.91
N LEU A 44 4.66 -10.85 -3.07
CA LEU A 44 5.06 -11.83 -4.08
C LEU A 44 6.14 -12.79 -3.55
N PHE A 45 7.13 -12.26 -2.82
CA PHE A 45 8.15 -13.09 -2.19
C PHE A 45 7.56 -14.05 -1.15
N GLU A 46 6.64 -13.59 -0.32
CA GLU A 46 5.94 -14.41 0.67
C GLU A 46 5.11 -15.53 0.01
N VAL A 47 4.38 -15.21 -1.06
CA VAL A 47 3.61 -16.20 -1.83
C VAL A 47 4.53 -17.25 -2.46
N LEU A 48 5.68 -16.84 -3.01
CA LEU A 48 6.67 -17.77 -3.57
C LEU A 48 7.33 -18.62 -2.49
N ALA A 49 7.67 -18.03 -1.34
CA ALA A 49 8.25 -18.74 -0.20
C ALA A 49 7.27 -19.75 0.43
N ALA A 50 5.96 -19.49 0.33
CA ALA A 50 4.91 -20.38 0.80
C ALA A 50 4.67 -21.59 -0.12
N LEU A 51 5.29 -21.65 -1.32
CA LEU A 51 5.17 -22.79 -2.21
C LEU A 51 5.95 -24.00 -1.65
N ASN A 52 5.27 -25.14 -1.58
CA ASN A 52 5.84 -26.41 -1.19
C ASN A 52 5.90 -27.36 -2.41
N PHE A 53 7.10 -27.76 -2.82
CA PHE A 53 7.30 -28.62 -4.00
C PHE A 53 6.82 -30.07 -3.82
N GLU A 54 6.57 -30.50 -2.59
CA GLU A 54 6.13 -31.88 -2.31
C GLU A 54 4.64 -32.07 -2.57
N THR A 55 3.84 -31.00 -2.53
CA THR A 55 2.38 -31.10 -2.53
C THR A 55 1.73 -30.12 -3.51
N ALA A 56 1.38 -30.60 -4.69
CA ALA A 56 0.80 -29.79 -5.76
C ALA A 56 -0.52 -29.10 -5.36
N TRP A 57 -1.41 -29.77 -4.63
CA TRP A 57 -2.72 -29.20 -4.24
C TRP A 57 -2.59 -28.06 -3.21
N ALA A 58 -1.59 -28.13 -2.33
CA ALA A 58 -1.32 -27.08 -1.35
C ALA A 58 -0.86 -25.79 -2.04
N ASN A 59 -0.02 -25.92 -3.07
CA ASN A 59 0.39 -24.77 -3.90
C ASN A 59 -0.79 -24.14 -4.63
N THR A 60 -1.70 -24.96 -5.18
CA THR A 60 -2.91 -24.45 -5.83
C THR A 60 -3.76 -23.63 -4.84
N LEU A 61 -3.97 -24.13 -3.63
CA LEU A 61 -4.70 -23.38 -2.60
C LEU A 61 -3.98 -22.11 -2.17
N ALA A 62 -2.64 -22.15 -2.04
CA ALA A 62 -1.85 -20.97 -1.68
C ALA A 62 -1.98 -19.87 -2.74
N VAL A 63 -1.86 -20.21 -4.03
CA VAL A 63 -2.01 -19.27 -5.14
C VAL A 63 -3.43 -18.72 -5.21
N VAL A 64 -4.45 -19.58 -5.12
CA VAL A 64 -5.85 -19.14 -5.12
C VAL A 64 -6.15 -18.24 -3.92
N GLY A 65 -5.68 -18.61 -2.73
CA GLY A 65 -5.82 -17.81 -1.51
C GLY A 65 -5.16 -16.44 -1.64
N ALA A 66 -3.96 -16.37 -2.23
CA ALA A 66 -3.27 -15.12 -2.52
C ALA A 66 -4.10 -14.23 -3.48
N PHE A 67 -4.63 -14.80 -4.57
CA PHE A 67 -5.50 -14.08 -5.50
C PHE A 67 -6.77 -13.56 -4.82
N VAL A 68 -7.44 -14.40 -4.02
CA VAL A 68 -8.65 -14.02 -3.28
C VAL A 68 -8.35 -12.89 -2.29
N LEU A 69 -7.22 -12.94 -1.59
CA LEU A 69 -6.80 -11.87 -0.69
C LEU A 69 -6.59 -10.55 -1.43
N VAL A 70 -5.86 -10.56 -2.54
CA VAL A 70 -5.61 -9.35 -3.35
C VAL A 70 -6.92 -8.77 -3.87
N LEU A 71 -7.77 -9.61 -4.48
CA LEU A 71 -9.06 -9.18 -5.00
C LEU A 71 -10.01 -8.70 -3.90
N GLY A 72 -10.01 -9.35 -2.74
CA GLY A 72 -10.80 -8.96 -1.58
C GLY A 72 -10.38 -7.60 -1.03
N VAL A 73 -9.08 -7.38 -0.85
CA VAL A 73 -8.53 -6.07 -0.44
C VAL A 73 -8.86 -5.00 -1.48
N TRP A 74 -8.68 -5.29 -2.77
CA TRP A 74 -8.99 -4.35 -3.85
C TRP A 74 -10.48 -3.98 -3.88
N ALA A 75 -11.38 -4.96 -3.77
CA ALA A 75 -12.81 -4.74 -3.71
C ALA A 75 -13.21 -3.93 -2.47
N GLN A 76 -12.62 -4.23 -1.31
CA GLN A 76 -12.84 -3.49 -0.08
C GLN A 76 -12.40 -2.02 -0.21
N VAL A 77 -11.25 -1.78 -0.82
CA VAL A 77 -10.72 -0.43 -1.08
C VAL A 77 -11.62 0.32 -2.06
N ASN A 78 -12.07 -0.31 -3.15
CA ASN A 78 -13.00 0.31 -4.09
C ASN A 78 -14.33 0.67 -3.41
N ARG A 79 -14.87 -0.25 -2.59
CA ARG A 79 -16.08 0.00 -1.80
C ARG A 79 -15.94 1.21 -0.87
N TRP A 80 -14.82 1.32 -0.14
CA TRP A 80 -14.56 2.49 0.72
C TRP A 80 -14.38 3.79 -0.08
N ARG A 81 -13.91 3.68 -1.32
CA ARG A 81 -13.79 4.82 -2.25
C ARG A 81 -15.10 5.15 -2.97
N GLY A 82 -16.20 4.43 -2.70
CA GLY A 82 -17.50 4.63 -3.33
C GLY A 82 -17.51 4.34 -4.83
N ARG A 83 -16.61 3.46 -5.29
CA ARG A 83 -16.45 3.04 -6.68
C ARG A 83 -16.87 1.60 -6.88
#